data_AF-A0A1I4Q1E5-F1
#
_entry.id   AF-A0A1I4Q1E5-F1
#
_cell.length_a   1.000
_cell.length_b   1.000
_cell.length_c   1.000
_cell.angle_alpha   90.00
_cell.angle_beta   90.00
_cell.angle_gamma   90.00
#
_symmetry.space_group_name_H-M   'P 1'
#
loop_
_entity.id
_entity.type
_entity.pdbx_description
1 polymer ?
#
loop_
_entity_poly.entity_id
_entity_poly.type
_entity_poly.pdbx_seq_one_letter_code
_entity_poly.pdbx_strand_id
1 'polypeptide(L)'
;MKYRHKCLTPGMLERLEELMRGLLAKWDCVLVEFGGEADHVHLLFETNPTVKLSDLVKNLKSVTARHMRKEYAAHLAPFYWKPCFWNSAYALISVGGRANIETLLRYIENQDDPRKLGQPLD
;
A
#
# COMPACT_ATOMS: atom_id res chain seq x y z
N MET A 1 -10.01 -9.43 6.86
CA MET A 1 -10.04 -10.90 6.74
C MET A 1 -11.36 -11.37 6.15
N LYS A 2 -11.39 -12.49 5.41
CA LYS A 2 -12.64 -13.08 4.91
C LYS A 2 -13.53 -13.43 6.13
N TYR A 3 -14.79 -13.02 6.08
CA TYR A 3 -15.78 -13.15 7.16
C TYR A 3 -15.38 -12.49 8.50
N ARG A 4 -14.42 -11.55 8.50
CA ARG A 4 -13.92 -10.88 9.73
C ARG A 4 -13.43 -11.88 10.81
N HIS A 5 -12.96 -13.07 10.42
CA HIS A 5 -12.37 -14.01 11.36
C HIS A 5 -11.15 -13.40 12.03
N LYS A 6 -11.13 -13.45 13.37
CA LYS A 6 -10.02 -13.03 14.24
C LYS A 6 -8.93 -14.11 14.25
N CYS A 7 -8.25 -14.28 13.12
CA CYS A 7 -7.28 -15.35 12.88
C CYS A 7 -5.85 -14.85 12.67
N LEU A 8 -5.63 -13.53 12.56
CA LEU A 8 -4.29 -12.97 12.48
C LEU A 8 -3.64 -12.99 13.87
N THR A 9 -2.50 -13.66 13.96
CA THR A 9 -1.64 -13.70 15.15
C THR A 9 -0.51 -12.67 15.02
N PRO A 10 0.19 -12.32 16.11
CA PRO A 10 1.34 -11.40 16.04
C PRO A 10 2.39 -11.83 15.01
N GLY A 11 2.80 -13.10 15.01
CA GLY A 11 3.76 -13.61 14.03
C GLY A 11 3.25 -13.60 12.58
N MET A 12 1.94 -13.71 12.36
CA MET A 12 1.36 -13.53 11.03
C MET A 12 1.37 -12.06 10.60
N LEU A 13 1.16 -11.11 11.53
CA LEU A 13 1.22 -9.68 11.24
C LEU A 13 2.64 -9.26 10.87
N GLU A 14 3.65 -9.69 11.63
CA GLU A 14 5.08 -9.47 11.30
C GLU A 14 5.41 -10.00 9.90
N ARG A 15 4.97 -11.22 9.60
CA ARG A 15 5.22 -11.84 8.29
C ARG A 15 4.47 -11.13 7.16
N LEU A 16 3.25 -10.66 7.41
CA LEU A 16 2.50 -9.86 6.44
C LEU A 16 3.18 -8.53 6.17
N GLU A 17 3.69 -7.86 7.19
CA GLU A 17 4.44 -6.61 7.04
C GLU A 17 5.67 -6.82 6.15
N GLU A 18 6.49 -7.84 6.42
CA GLU A 18 7.68 -8.15 5.64
C GLU A 18 7.34 -8.37 4.15
N LEU A 19 6.30 -9.19 3.88
CA LEU A 19 5.85 -9.47 2.52
C LEU A 19 5.32 -8.22 1.83
N MET A 20 4.50 -7.41 2.53
CA MET A 20 3.91 -6.21 1.94
C MET A 20 4.95 -5.11 1.70
N ARG A 21 5.94 -4.95 2.59
CA ARG A 21 7.09 -4.07 2.39
C ARG A 21 7.86 -4.42 1.13
N GLY A 22 8.18 -5.72 0.97
CA GLY A 22 8.88 -6.21 -0.22
C GLY A 22 8.06 -6.11 -1.51
N LEU A 23 6.73 -6.25 -1.43
CA LEU A 23 5.85 -6.07 -2.59
C LEU A 23 5.69 -4.60 -2.97
N LEU A 24 5.48 -3.70 -2.00
CA LEU A 24 5.42 -2.27 -2.26
C LEU A 24 6.70 -1.76 -2.91
N ALA A 25 7.87 -2.17 -2.43
CA ALA A 25 9.15 -1.80 -3.03
C ALA A 25 9.27 -2.22 -4.52
N LYS A 26 8.73 -3.39 -4.89
CA LYS A 26 8.71 -3.85 -6.30
C LYS A 26 7.78 -3.03 -7.20
N TRP A 27 6.84 -2.31 -6.60
CA TRP A 27 5.92 -1.40 -7.27
C TRP A 27 6.37 0.06 -7.18
N ASP A 28 7.63 0.30 -6.81
CA ASP A 28 8.17 1.65 -6.59
C ASP A 28 7.35 2.46 -5.57
N CYS A 29 6.83 1.75 -4.56
CA CYS A 29 6.08 2.29 -3.44
C CYS A 29 6.88 2.09 -2.14
N VAL A 30 6.69 2.99 -1.18
CA VAL A 30 7.38 2.93 0.12
C VAL A 30 6.36 2.68 1.22
N LEU A 31 6.53 1.61 2.00
CA LEU A 31 5.73 1.36 3.20
C LEU A 31 6.19 2.29 4.31
N VAL A 32 5.32 3.23 4.72
CA VAL A 32 5.57 4.19 5.78
C VAL A 32 5.24 3.57 7.14
N GLU A 33 4.02 3.04 7.27
CA GLU A 33 3.54 2.45 8.52
C GLU A 33 2.68 1.21 8.22
N PHE A 34 2.80 0.19 9.07
CA PHE A 34 1.97 -1.00 9.05
C PHE A 34 1.36 -1.25 10.42
N GLY A 35 0.06 -1.48 10.44
CA GLY A 35 -0.66 -1.85 11.66
C GLY A 35 -1.72 -2.90 11.35
N GLY A 36 -2.13 -3.65 12.35
CA GLY A 36 -3.18 -4.65 12.16
C GLY A 36 -3.80 -5.12 13.45
N GLU A 37 -5.02 -5.62 13.32
CA GLU A 37 -5.78 -6.29 14.36
C GLU A 37 -5.96 -7.77 13.97
N ALA A 38 -6.60 -8.55 14.84
CA ALA A 38 -6.81 -9.98 14.61
C ALA A 38 -7.62 -10.29 13.31
N ASP A 39 -8.36 -9.31 12.76
CA ASP A 39 -9.26 -9.50 11.62
C ASP A 39 -9.00 -8.55 10.42
N HIS A 40 -8.02 -7.66 10.48
CA HIS A 40 -7.65 -6.78 9.36
C HIS A 40 -6.27 -6.11 9.53
N VAL A 41 -5.77 -5.50 8.45
CA VAL A 41 -4.50 -4.75 8.44
C VAL A 41 -4.71 -3.39 7.79
N HIS A 42 -3.90 -2.41 8.18
CA HIS A 42 -3.83 -1.05 7.66
C HIS A 42 -2.41 -0.77 7.18
N LEU A 43 -2.31 -0.11 6.04
CA LEU A 43 -1.05 0.29 5.43
C LEU A 43 -1.09 1.78 5.15
N LEU A 44 -0.10 2.52 5.63
CA LEU A 44 0.24 3.84 5.12
C LEU A 44 1.44 3.68 4.20
N PHE A 45 1.31 4.11 2.95
CA PHE A 45 2.38 3.98 1.97
C PHE A 45 2.39 5.18 1.02
N GLU A 46 3.58 5.48 0.51
CA GLU A 46 3.80 6.45 -0.56
C GLU A 46 3.82 5.72 -1.90
N THR A 47 3.30 6.36 -2.93
CA THR A 47 3.15 5.76 -4.27
C THR A 47 3.29 6.82 -5.34
N ASN A 48 3.84 6.42 -6.50
CA ASN A 48 3.93 7.25 -7.67
C ASN A 48 2.53 7.40 -8.33
N PRO A 49 2.13 8.60 -8.82
CA PRO A 49 0.85 8.81 -9.50
C PRO A 49 0.59 7.89 -10.70
N THR A 50 1.64 7.32 -11.31
CA THR A 50 1.54 6.37 -12.43
C THR A 50 1.09 4.97 -12.01
N VAL A 51 1.16 4.64 -10.71
CA VAL A 51 0.76 3.33 -10.19
C VAL A 51 -0.75 3.20 -10.16
N LYS A 52 -1.26 2.20 -10.88
CA LYS A 52 -2.68 1.82 -10.80
C LYS A 52 -2.97 1.12 -9.48
N LEU A 53 -3.51 1.87 -8.52
CA LEU A 53 -3.71 1.43 -7.14
C LEU A 53 -4.59 0.18 -7.01
N SER A 54 -5.57 -0.02 -7.88
CA SER A 54 -6.38 -1.25 -7.89
C SER A 54 -5.55 -2.50 -8.18
N ASP A 55 -4.57 -2.39 -9.07
CA ASP A 55 -3.72 -3.49 -9.50
C ASP A 55 -2.65 -3.78 -8.44
N LEU A 56 -2.12 -2.73 -7.79
CA LEU A 56 -1.27 -2.85 -6.61
C LEU A 56 -2.00 -3.59 -5.48
N VAL A 57 -3.20 -3.15 -5.09
CA VAL A 57 -3.98 -3.80 -4.02
C VAL A 57 -4.31 -5.25 -4.37
N LYS A 58 -4.65 -5.53 -5.64
CA LYS A 58 -4.86 -6.90 -6.13
C LYS A 58 -3.59 -7.74 -5.95
N ASN A 59 -2.43 -7.23 -6.34
CA ASN A 59 -1.15 -7.92 -6.20
C ASN A 59 -0.81 -8.21 -4.73
N LEU A 60 -0.90 -7.20 -3.87
CA LEU A 60 -0.68 -7.31 -2.42
C LEU A 60 -1.55 -8.42 -1.83
N LYS A 61 -2.86 -8.37 -2.06
CA LYS A 61 -3.80 -9.35 -1.52
C LYS A 61 -3.58 -10.75 -2.07
N SER A 62 -3.36 -10.89 -3.38
CA SER A 62 -3.18 -12.20 -4.01
C SER A 62 -1.89 -12.90 -3.56
N VAL A 63 -0.77 -12.18 -3.54
CA VAL A 63 0.52 -12.76 -3.14
C VAL A 63 0.51 -13.10 -1.66
N THR A 64 0.13 -12.17 -0.78
CA THR A 64 0.10 -12.42 0.67
C THR A 64 -0.88 -13.54 1.03
N ALA A 65 -2.06 -13.61 0.42
CA ALA A 65 -2.99 -14.72 0.66
C ALA A 65 -2.40 -16.09 0.29
N ARG A 66 -1.55 -16.17 -0.75
CA ARG A 66 -0.86 -17.41 -1.11
C ARG A 66 0.18 -17.79 -0.07
N HIS A 67 1.00 -16.82 0.37
CA HIS A 67 2.00 -17.06 1.40
C HIS A 67 1.37 -17.47 2.73
N MET A 68 0.36 -16.73 3.20
CA MET A 68 -0.31 -17.02 4.47
C MET A 68 -0.95 -18.40 4.50
N ARG A 69 -1.63 -18.80 3.41
CA ARG A 69 -2.22 -20.15 3.31
C ARG A 69 -1.18 -21.26 3.23
N LYS A 70 0.03 -20.98 2.72
CA LYS A 70 1.12 -21.97 2.65
C LYS A 70 1.83 -22.09 4.00
N GLU A 71 2.18 -20.96 4.60
CA GLU A 71 3.01 -20.87 5.81
C GLU A 71 2.21 -21.17 7.09
N TYR A 72 0.91 -20.83 7.12
CA TYR A 72 0.04 -20.97 8.30
C TYR A 72 -1.18 -21.87 8.04
N ALA A 73 -1.06 -22.86 7.14
CA ALA A 73 -2.17 -23.73 6.73
C ALA A 73 -2.90 -24.37 7.92
N ALA A 74 -2.16 -24.95 8.87
CA ALA A 74 -2.72 -25.62 10.04
C ALA A 74 -3.50 -24.67 10.96
N HIS A 75 -2.99 -23.45 11.15
CA HIS A 75 -3.64 -22.41 11.95
C HIS A 75 -4.90 -21.86 11.27
N LEU A 76 -4.90 -21.79 9.94
CA LEU A 76 -6.02 -21.25 9.17
C LEU A 76 -7.14 -22.27 8.90
N ALA A 77 -6.85 -23.57 8.97
CA ALA A 77 -7.80 -24.64 8.67
C ALA A 77 -9.11 -24.57 9.50
N PRO A 78 -9.12 -24.22 10.80
CA PRO A 78 -10.35 -24.07 11.57
C PRO A 78 -11.23 -22.91 11.13
N PHE A 79 -10.66 -21.88 10.47
CA PHE A 79 -11.38 -20.68 10.04
C PHE A 79 -11.89 -20.80 8.60
N TYR A 80 -11.18 -21.53 7.74
CA TYR A 80 -11.42 -21.54 6.31
C TYR A 80 -11.47 -22.96 5.73
N TRP A 81 -12.66 -23.37 5.31
CA TRP A 81 -12.88 -24.63 4.58
C TRP A 81 -12.55 -24.56 3.08
N LYS A 82 -12.26 -23.34 2.58
CA LYS A 82 -11.89 -23.03 1.19
C LYS A 82 -10.58 -22.24 1.18
N PRO A 83 -9.85 -22.19 0.05
CA PRO A 83 -8.58 -21.45 -0.06
C PRO A 83 -8.79 -19.92 -0.14
N CYS A 84 -9.39 -19.33 0.91
CA CYS A 84 -9.59 -17.90 1.05
C CYS A 84 -8.78 -17.33 2.22
N PHE A 85 -8.60 -16.01 2.24
CA PHE A 85 -7.83 -15.32 3.28
C PHE A 85 -8.33 -13.88 3.44
N TRP A 86 -8.20 -13.08 2.39
CA TRP A 86 -8.74 -11.72 2.38
C TRP A 86 -10.22 -11.66 2.02
N ASN A 87 -10.91 -10.63 2.52
CA ASN A 87 -12.17 -10.19 1.94
C ASN A 87 -11.89 -9.62 0.53
N SER A 88 -12.84 -9.72 -0.41
CA SER A 88 -12.70 -9.11 -1.75
C SER A 88 -12.61 -7.59 -1.67
N ALA A 89 -13.40 -6.97 -0.79
CA ALA A 89 -13.39 -5.53 -0.55
C ALA A 89 -12.06 -5.03 0.05
N TYR A 90 -11.74 -3.76 -0.21
CA TYR A 90 -10.64 -3.02 0.39
C TYR A 90 -11.04 -1.54 0.51
N ALA A 91 -10.38 -0.83 1.41
CA ALA A 91 -10.49 0.63 1.53
C ALA A 91 -9.17 1.24 1.06
N LEU A 92 -9.28 2.38 0.37
CA LEU A 92 -8.16 3.19 -0.06
C LEU A 92 -8.54 4.64 0.18
N ILE A 93 -7.74 5.34 0.97
CA ILE A 93 -8.03 6.70 1.43
C ILE A 93 -6.77 7.52 1.16
N SER A 94 -6.89 8.59 0.37
CA SER A 94 -5.77 9.51 0.16
C SER A 94 -5.56 10.33 1.43
N VAL A 95 -4.32 10.34 1.92
CA VAL A 95 -3.90 11.18 3.04
C VAL A 95 -2.98 12.25 2.46
N GLY A 96 -3.45 13.49 2.46
CA GLY A 96 -2.71 14.64 1.96
C GLY A 96 -2.92 15.82 2.90
N GLY A 97 -2.00 16.02 3.83
CA GLY A 97 -1.95 17.26 4.60
C GLY A 97 -1.39 18.33 3.69
N ARG A 98 -2.26 19.09 3.00
CA ARG A 98 -1.94 20.28 2.17
C ARG A 98 -0.51 20.28 1.65
N ALA A 99 -0.27 19.81 0.41
CA ALA A 99 1.01 20.09 -0.23
C ALA A 99 1.35 21.57 0.03
N ASN A 100 2.44 21.83 0.75
CA ASN A 100 2.77 23.19 1.19
C ASN A 100 2.71 24.06 -0.07
N ILE A 101 1.87 25.10 -0.04
CA ILE A 101 1.69 25.98 -1.20
C ILE A 101 3.05 26.49 -1.70
N GLU A 102 3.99 26.71 -0.78
CA GLU A 102 5.38 27.07 -1.07
C GLU A 102 6.14 25.99 -1.85
N THR A 103 5.90 24.70 -1.55
CA THR A 103 6.49 23.58 -2.32
C THR A 103 5.91 23.52 -3.74
N LEU A 104 4.62 23.77 -3.88
CA LEU A 104 3.96 23.85 -5.20
C LEU A 104 4.46 25.07 -6.00
N LEU A 105 4.57 26.23 -5.35
CA LEU A 105 5.10 27.46 -5.95
C LEU A 105 6.54 27.27 -6.41
N ARG A 106 7.43 26.71 -5.55
CA ARG A 106 8.80 26.37 -5.94
C ARG A 106 8.86 25.40 -7.11
N TYR A 107 7.98 24.39 -7.14
CA TYR A 107 7.93 23.46 -8.27
C TYR A 107 7.57 24.20 -9.56
N ILE A 108 6.57 25.09 -9.53
CA ILE A 108 6.16 25.90 -10.70
C ILE A 108 7.27 26.88 -11.12
N GLU A 109 7.93 27.55 -10.17
CA GLU A 109 8.99 28.51 -10.45
C GLU A 109 10.22 27.88 -11.09
N ASN A 110 10.57 26.65 -10.68
CA ASN A 110 11.72 25.90 -11.17
C ASN A 110 11.42 25.09 -12.45
N GLN A 111 10.23 25.21 -13.02
CA GLN A 111 9.99 24.67 -14.36
C GLN A 111 10.66 25.55 -15.40
N ASP A 112 11.35 24.92 -16.35
CA ASP A 112 11.91 25.61 -17.52
C ASP A 112 10.75 26.20 -18.34
N ASP A 113 10.46 27.47 -18.09
CA ASP A 113 9.42 28.22 -18.79
C ASP A 113 10.01 28.80 -20.09
N PRO A 114 9.59 28.30 -21.27
CA PRO A 114 10.09 28.78 -22.55
C PRO A 114 9.79 30.26 -22.81
N ARG A 115 8.86 30.86 -22.06
CA ARG A 115 8.54 32.30 -22.14
C ARG A 115 9.61 33.17 -21.46
N LYS A 116 10.42 32.60 -20.56
CA LYS A 116 11.52 33.30 -19.84
C LYS A 116 12.84 33.24 -20.61
N LEU A 117 12.98 32.35 -21.59
CA LEU A 117 14.21 32.17 -22.39
C LEU A 117 14.49 33.28 -23.42
N GLY A 118 13.65 34.31 -23.50
CA GLY A 118 13.77 35.38 -24.51
C GLY A 118 13.54 36.80 -24.01
N GLN A 119 13.45 37.03 -22.70
CA GLN A 119 13.37 38.40 -22.18
C GLN A 119 14.78 38.93 -21.88
N PRO A 120 15.18 40.09 -22.43
CA PRO A 120 16.44 40.71 -22.08
C PRO A 120 16.45 41.02 -20.58
N LEU A 121 17.58 40.79 -19.92
CA LEU A 121 17.83 41.28 -18.57
C LEU A 121 17.92 42.82 -18.66
N ASP A 122 16.92 43.49 -18.11
CA ASP A 122 17.00 44.87 -17.59
C ASP A 122 17.87 44.86 -16.32
#